data_AF-A0A934SWA2-F1
#
_entry.id   AF-A0A934SWA2-F1
#
_cell.length_a   1.000
_cell.length_b   1.000
_cell.length_c   1.000
_cell.angle_alpha   90.00
_cell.angle_beta   90.00
_cell.angle_gamma   90.00
#
_symmetry.space_group_name_H-M   'P 1'
#
loop_
_entity.id
_entity.type
_entity.pdbx_description
1 polymer ?
#
loop_
_entity_poly.entity_id
_entity_poly.type
_entity_poly.pdbx_seq_one_letter_code
_entity_poly.pdbx_strand_id
1 'polypeptide(L)' 'MLWLLFNSLDVIALLGESERFVHLNEAAVEILGYQPQKLLGRHYADLLYPVEP' A
#
# COMPACT_ATOMS: atom_id res chain seq x y z
N MET A 1 -1.75 -9.64 18.32
CA MET A 1 -2.40 -8.35 17.96
C MET A 1 -1.91 -7.81 16.62
N LEU A 2 -0.59 -7.77 16.33
CA LEU A 2 -0.05 -7.39 15.00
C LEU A 2 -0.37 -8.38 13.85
N TRP A 3 -0.66 -9.65 14.15
CA TRP A 3 -0.97 -10.68 13.14
C TRP A 3 -2.19 -10.37 12.25
N LEU A 4 -3.18 -9.64 12.78
CA LEU A 4 -4.38 -9.27 12.01
C LEU A 4 -4.06 -8.29 10.87
N LEU A 5 -3.02 -7.45 11.03
CA LEU A 5 -2.62 -6.50 10.00
C LEU A 5 -2.00 -7.20 8.79
N PHE A 6 -1.32 -8.32 9.02
CA PHE A 6 -0.67 -9.08 7.93
C PHE A 6 -1.63 -10.06 7.24
N ASN A 7 -2.70 -10.49 7.90
CA ASN A 7 -3.66 -11.47 7.36
C ASN A 7 -5.04 -10.87 7.04
N SER A 8 -5.18 -9.54 7.07
CA SER A 8 -6.41 -8.89 6.63
C SER A 8 -6.62 -9.06 5.13
N LEU A 9 -7.88 -9.22 4.73
CA LEU A 9 -8.29 -9.18 3.32
C LEU A 9 -8.30 -7.75 2.77
N ASP A 10 -8.23 -6.73 3.62
CA ASP A 10 -8.15 -5.35 3.19
C ASP A 10 -6.70 -4.96 2.86
N VAL A 11 -6.55 -4.02 1.93
CA VAL A 11 -5.24 -3.43 1.62
C VAL A 11 -4.78 -2.59 2.81
N ILE A 12 -3.62 -2.95 3.37
CA ILE A 12 -3.00 -2.23 4.48
C ILE A 12 -1.61 -1.77 4.03
N ALA A 13 -1.36 -0.48 4.18
CA ALA A 13 -0.10 0.15 3.83
C ALA A 13 0.44 0.99 4.99
N LEU A 14 1.75 0.94 5.21
CA LEU A 14 2.48 1.85 6.07
C LEU A 14 3.19 2.88 5.19
N LEU A 15 3.03 4.16 5.55
CA LEU A 15 3.71 5.28 4.90
C LEU A 15 4.80 5.83 5.82
N GLY A 16 5.94 6.18 5.24
CA GLY A 16 7.00 6.92 5.93
C GLY A 16 6.71 8.43 5.96
N GLU A 17 7.62 9.21 6.54
CA GLU A 17 7.48 10.66 6.70
C GLU A 17 7.31 11.44 5.38
N SER A 18 7.83 10.90 4.27
CA SER A 18 7.66 11.48 2.93
C SER A 18 6.43 10.96 2.19
N GLU A 19 5.44 10.40 2.90
CA GLU A 19 4.20 9.84 2.32
C GLU A 19 4.47 8.71 1.30
N ARG A 20 5.62 8.05 1.47
CA ARG A 20 6.09 6.94 0.64
C ARG A 20 5.83 5.61 1.29
N PHE A 21 5.46 4.60 0.50
CA PHE A 21 5.24 3.25 1.03
C PHE A 21 6.52 2.67 1.65
N VAL A 22 6.43 2.26 2.92
CA VAL A 22 7.49 1.53 3.63
C VAL A 22 7.13 0.06 3.84
N HIS A 23 5.84 -0.27 3.83
CA HIS A 23 5.36 -1.65 3.90
C HIS A 23 3.92 -1.76 3.36
N LEU A 24 3.60 -2.92 2.79
CA LEU A 24 2.27 -3.30 2.28
C LEU A 24 2.02 -4.77 2.63
N ASN A 25 0.79 -5.12 2.99
CA ASN A 25 0.41 -6.52 3.26
C ASN A 25 0.22 -7.33 1.96
N GLU A 26 0.06 -8.66 2.09
CA GLU A 26 -0.13 -9.54 0.93
C GLU A 26 -1.40 -9.24 0.13
N ALA A 27 -2.48 -8.82 0.80
CA ALA A 27 -3.73 -8.42 0.14
C ALA A 27 -3.53 -7.24 -0.83
N ALA A 28 -2.56 -6.35 -0.60
CA ALA A 28 -2.22 -5.30 -1.54
C ALA A 28 -1.78 -5.86 -2.91
N VAL A 29 -1.09 -7.00 -2.91
CA VAL A 29 -0.63 -7.67 -4.15
C VAL A 29 -1.80 -8.32 -4.87
N GLU A 30 -2.68 -8.98 -4.13
CA GLU A 30 -3.85 -9.66 -4.68
C GLU A 30 -4.89 -8.69 -5.23
N ILE A 31 -5.15 -7.59 -4.52
CA ILE A 31 -6.21 -6.63 -4.86
C ILE A 31 -5.73 -5.61 -5.89
N LEU A 32 -4.55 -5.03 -5.70
CA LEU A 32 -4.05 -3.98 -6.59
C LEU A 32 -3.23 -4.55 -7.77
N GLY A 33 -2.83 -5.82 -7.70
CA GLY A 33 -2.04 -6.49 -8.75
C GLY A 33 -0.57 -6.05 -8.83
N TYR A 34 -0.11 -5.21 -7.88
CA TYR A 34 1.27 -4.73 -7.86
C TYR A 34 2.12 -5.55 -6.89
N GLN A 35 3.32 -5.95 -7.34
CA GLN A 35 4.30 -6.51 -6.41
C GLN A 35 4.80 -5.42 -5.44
N PRO A 36 4.99 -5.74 -4.14
CA PRO A 36 5.35 -4.75 -3.13
C PRO A 36 6.62 -3.98 -3.49
N GLN A 37 7.62 -4.66 -4.07
CA GLN A 37 8.89 -4.04 -4.48
C GLN A 37 8.71 -2.92 -5.51
N LYS A 38 7.61 -2.92 -6.28
CA LYS A 38 7.31 -1.83 -7.22
C LYS A 38 6.68 -0.63 -6.54
N LEU A 39 6.03 -0.82 -5.39
CA LEU A 39 5.32 0.23 -4.66
C LEU A 39 6.16 0.83 -3.53
N LEU A 40 7.06 0.07 -2.92
CA LEU A 40 7.98 0.58 -1.90
C LEU A 40 8.74 1.81 -2.41
N GLY A 41 8.72 2.88 -1.61
CA GLY A 41 9.33 4.16 -1.96
C GLY A 41 8.52 5.04 -2.92
N ARG A 42 7.43 4.56 -3.52
CA ARG A 42 6.51 5.40 -4.31
C ARG A 42 5.62 6.24 -3.41
N HIS A 43 5.16 7.37 -3.92
CA HIS A 43 4.23 8.24 -3.22
C HIS A 43 2.83 7.61 -3.28
N TYR A 44 2.07 7.64 -2.19
CA TYR A 44 0.74 6.98 -2.18
C TYR A 44 -0.24 7.56 -3.20
N ALA A 45 -0.13 8.86 -3.49
CA ALA A 45 -0.95 9.54 -4.49
C ALA A 45 -0.81 8.95 -5.91
N ASP A 46 0.29 8.27 -6.23
CA ASP A 46 0.48 7.61 -7.53
C ASP A 46 -0.51 6.44 -7.76
N LEU A 47 -1.12 5.93 -6.67
CA LEU A 47 -2.13 4.87 -6.71
C LEU A 47 -3.56 5.40 -6.64
N LEU A 48 -3.74 6.67 -6.29
CA LEU A 48 -5.07 7.27 -6.21
C LEU A 48 -5.50 7.71 -7.60
N TYR A 49 -6.78 7.52 -7.90
CA TYR A 49 -7.35 8.14 -9.08
C TYR A 49 -7.24 9.66 -8.91
N PRO A 50 -6.74 10.39 -9.93
CA PRO A 50 -6.61 11.82 -9.83
C PRO A 50 -7.98 12.43 -9.56
N VAL A 51 -8.09 13.19 -8.48
CA VAL A 51 -9.26 14.03 -8.24
C VAL A 51 -9.24 15.09 -9.34
N GLU A 52 -10.25 15.07 -10.21
CA GLU A 52 -10.52 16.18 -11.13
C GLU A 52 -10.78 17.45 -10.30
N PRO A 53 -10.30 18.62 -10.77
CA PRO A 53 -10.41 19.88 -10.04
C PRO A 53 -11.86 20.34 -9.80
#